data_AF-A0A3B0YNH5-F1
#
_entry.id   AF-A0A3B0YNH5-F1
#
_cell.length_a   1.000
_cell.length_b   1.000
_cell.length_c   1.000
_cell.angle_alpha   90.00
_cell.angle_beta   90.00
_cell.angle_gamma   90.00
#
_symmetry.space_group_name_H-M   'P 1'
#
loop_
_entity.id
_entity.type
_entity.pdbx_description
1 polymer ?
#
loop_
_entity_poly.entity_id
_entity_poly.type
_entity_poly.pdbx_seq_one_letter_code
_entity_poly.pdbx_strand_id
1 'polypeptide(L)'
;MNKLIYKLAVLLMLSGFSAYSSAKTVKEIDSYGIYVAADNGYVKVTPYKQHDKFANFNDLNKIPYVKRKSDQVKFVVYTSGFHSDNYRFEIRPIQTTIKMDEVSFSAKPMSKKDMYEITLDESVANGNMLHIMAPEISGYNMGIVMLGNTEDELVKYFSNKKLDAAYAVKKYLEDSLEAYPENKKLKELMVYWTKAASDEKDKRSYKYVDEAWDEYNSATKIHVKLSRLKTVVSEINGYLRDFPKGSMASEATQRKKTALEKIEEYEVLL
;
A
#
# COMPACT_ATOMS: atom_id res chain seq x y z
N MET A 1 21.56 -14.90 -43.54
CA MET A 1 20.16 -15.15 -43.13
C MET A 1 19.98 -15.60 -41.67
N ASN A 2 21.00 -16.10 -40.96
CA ASN A 2 20.82 -16.66 -39.59
C ASN A 2 20.82 -15.66 -38.42
N LYS A 3 21.32 -14.43 -38.58
CA LYS A 3 21.40 -13.45 -37.47
C LYS A 3 20.07 -12.70 -37.21
N LEU A 4 19.19 -12.62 -38.21
CA LEU A 4 17.89 -11.94 -38.05
C LEU A 4 16.88 -12.81 -37.28
N ILE A 5 16.90 -14.12 -37.54
CA ILE A 5 16.03 -15.11 -36.88
C ILE A 5 16.38 -15.23 -35.39
N TYR A 6 17.67 -15.19 -35.05
CA TYR A 6 18.13 -15.20 -33.66
C TYR A 6 17.71 -13.94 -32.88
N LYS A 7 17.75 -12.76 -33.50
CA LYS A 7 17.30 -11.51 -32.84
C LYS A 7 15.78 -11.49 -32.64
N LEU A 8 15.00 -12.07 -33.55
CA LEU A 8 13.55 -12.19 -33.41
C LEU A 8 13.15 -13.18 -32.30
N ALA A 9 13.87 -14.31 -32.19
CA ALA A 9 13.64 -15.31 -31.14
C ALA A 9 13.98 -14.80 -29.74
N VAL A 10 15.04 -13.99 -29.60
CA VAL A 10 15.41 -13.35 -28.32
C VAL A 10 14.42 -12.26 -27.93
N LEU A 11 13.88 -11.47 -28.88
CA LEU A 11 12.82 -10.50 -28.59
C LEU A 11 11.50 -11.18 -28.19
N LEU A 12 11.15 -12.32 -28.79
CA LEU A 12 9.95 -13.09 -28.44
C LEU A 12 10.05 -13.76 -27.06
N MET A 13 11.25 -14.16 -26.62
CA MET A 13 11.48 -14.65 -25.25
C MET A 13 11.44 -13.52 -24.21
N LEU A 14 11.81 -12.29 -24.58
CA LEU A 14 11.73 -11.12 -23.68
C LEU A 14 10.32 -10.54 -23.56
N SER A 15 9.42 -10.79 -24.52
CA SER A 15 8.00 -10.44 -24.40
C SER A 15 7.16 -11.44 -23.59
N GLY A 16 7.75 -12.55 -23.13
CA GLY A 16 7.04 -13.64 -22.44
C GLY A 16 6.97 -13.53 -20.91
N PHE A 17 7.57 -12.51 -20.30
CA PHE A 17 7.68 -12.39 -18.83
C PHE A 17 6.90 -11.21 -18.24
N SER A 18 5.80 -10.79 -18.87
CA SER A 18 4.70 -10.15 -18.14
C SER A 18 3.70 -11.22 -17.70
N ALA A 19 4.16 -12.17 -16.88
CA ALA A 19 3.29 -13.10 -16.19
C ALA A 19 2.55 -12.35 -15.08
N TYR A 20 1.56 -11.54 -15.47
CA TYR A 20 0.52 -11.10 -14.57
C TYR A 20 -0.10 -12.35 -13.96
N SER A 21 0.06 -12.54 -12.65
CA SER A 21 -0.52 -13.65 -11.90
C SER A 21 -2.04 -13.52 -11.80
N SER A 22 -2.74 -13.58 -12.92
CA SER A 22 -4.16 -13.90 -12.89
C SER A 22 -4.27 -15.37 -12.50
N ALA A 23 -4.87 -15.64 -11.35
CA ALA A 23 -5.09 -17.01 -10.91
C ALA A 23 -5.93 -17.76 -11.96
N LYS A 24 -5.49 -18.95 -12.37
CA LYS A 24 -6.20 -19.74 -13.37
C LYS A 24 -7.58 -20.10 -12.83
N THR A 25 -8.63 -19.55 -13.44
CA THR A 25 -10.00 -19.94 -13.15
C THR A 25 -10.29 -21.32 -13.76
N VAL A 26 -10.81 -22.25 -12.98
CA VAL A 26 -11.24 -23.58 -13.41
C VAL A 26 -12.77 -23.66 -13.40
N LYS A 27 -13.36 -24.31 -14.40
CA LYS A 27 -14.82 -24.48 -14.46
C LYS A 27 -15.30 -25.63 -13.57
N GLU A 28 -14.46 -26.65 -13.43
CA GLU A 28 -14.77 -27.88 -12.70
C GLU A 28 -13.68 -28.16 -11.66
N ILE A 29 -14.10 -28.72 -10.52
CA ILE A 29 -13.22 -29.11 -9.42
C ILE A 29 -12.99 -30.63 -9.52
N ASP A 30 -11.78 -31.00 -9.90
CA ASP A 30 -11.35 -32.37 -10.19
C ASP A 30 -10.37 -32.95 -9.15
N SER A 31 -9.83 -32.11 -8.27
CA SER A 31 -8.75 -32.47 -7.35
C SER A 31 -8.96 -31.86 -5.96
N TYR A 32 -8.46 -32.55 -4.93
CA TYR A 32 -8.55 -32.05 -3.55
C TYR A 32 -7.88 -30.68 -3.40
N GLY A 33 -8.46 -29.87 -2.50
CA GLY A 33 -8.04 -28.50 -2.28
C GLY A 33 -9.18 -27.57 -1.87
N ILE A 34 -8.84 -26.30 -1.76
CA ILE A 34 -9.78 -25.22 -1.47
C ILE A 34 -9.87 -24.30 -2.67
N TYR A 35 -11.09 -23.93 -3.00
CA TYR A 35 -11.43 -23.22 -4.21
C TYR A 35 -12.34 -22.05 -3.88
N VAL A 36 -11.94 -20.82 -4.19
CA VAL A 36 -12.79 -19.63 -4.03
C VAL A 36 -13.70 -19.53 -5.25
N ALA A 37 -15.00 -19.32 -5.03
CA ALA A 37 -15.95 -19.09 -6.13
C ALA A 37 -15.65 -17.77 -6.84
N ALA A 38 -15.62 -17.81 -8.17
CA ALA A 38 -15.35 -16.69 -9.07
C ALA A 38 -16.52 -16.48 -10.05
N ASP A 39 -16.51 -15.39 -10.80
CA ASP A 39 -17.55 -15.08 -11.80
C ASP A 39 -17.81 -16.22 -12.78
N ASN A 40 -16.73 -16.87 -13.20
CA ASN A 40 -16.70 -17.84 -14.28
C ASN A 40 -16.08 -19.18 -13.85
N GLY A 41 -16.32 -19.59 -12.61
CA GLY A 41 -15.86 -20.88 -12.07
C GLY A 41 -15.25 -20.72 -10.69
N TYR A 42 -14.05 -21.26 -10.51
CA TYR A 42 -13.36 -21.32 -9.24
C TYR A 42 -11.87 -21.02 -9.37
N VAL A 43 -11.28 -20.48 -8.31
CA VAL A 43 -9.83 -20.27 -8.22
C VAL A 43 -9.29 -21.12 -7.08
N LYS A 44 -8.35 -22.02 -7.40
CA LYS A 44 -7.68 -22.84 -6.40
C LYS A 44 -6.79 -21.96 -5.52
N VAL A 45 -6.94 -22.09 -4.22
CA VAL A 45 -6.09 -21.44 -3.24
C VAL A 45 -4.72 -22.11 -3.26
N THR A 46 -3.67 -21.32 -3.43
CA THR A 46 -2.29 -21.81 -3.42
C THR A 46 -1.56 -21.40 -2.15
N PRO A 47 -0.54 -22.16 -1.72
CA PRO A 47 0.27 -21.81 -0.58
C PRO A 47 0.89 -20.43 -0.72
N TYR A 48 0.83 -19.64 0.35
CA TYR A 48 1.58 -18.40 0.44
C TYR A 48 2.93 -18.67 1.12
N LYS A 49 4.01 -18.51 0.36
CA LYS A 49 5.36 -18.97 0.76
C LYS A 49 6.21 -17.91 1.48
N GLN A 50 5.71 -16.69 1.68
CA GLN A 50 6.50 -15.66 2.38
C GLN A 50 6.39 -15.85 3.89
N HIS A 51 7.55 -15.91 4.55
CA HIS A 51 7.70 -16.24 5.96
C HIS A 51 7.09 -15.20 6.92
N ASP A 52 6.93 -13.97 6.45
CA ASP A 52 6.60 -12.84 7.32
C ASP A 52 5.10 -12.71 7.60
N LYS A 53 4.25 -13.60 7.03
CA LYS A 53 2.78 -13.60 7.15
C LYS A 53 2.07 -12.33 6.65
N PHE A 54 2.81 -11.31 6.24
CA PHE A 54 2.30 -10.05 5.73
C PHE A 54 2.58 -9.91 4.23
N ALA A 55 1.51 -9.75 3.46
CA ALA A 55 1.62 -9.41 2.04
C ALA A 55 1.89 -7.92 1.87
N ASN A 56 3.10 -7.61 1.42
CA ASN A 56 3.60 -6.27 1.17
C ASN A 56 3.19 -5.76 -0.22
N PHE A 57 3.13 -4.44 -0.40
CA PHE A 57 2.62 -3.83 -1.65
C PHE A 57 3.43 -4.25 -2.89
N ASN A 58 4.75 -4.43 -2.75
CA ASN A 58 5.65 -4.84 -3.83
C ASN A 58 5.54 -6.32 -4.23
N ASP A 59 4.82 -7.13 -3.46
CA ASP A 59 4.63 -8.56 -3.70
C ASP A 59 3.18 -8.92 -4.06
N LEU A 60 2.29 -7.93 -4.18
CA LEU A 60 0.87 -8.16 -4.46
C LEU A 60 0.61 -8.88 -5.79
N ASN A 61 1.51 -8.72 -6.76
CA ASN A 61 1.43 -9.44 -8.05
C ASN A 61 1.72 -10.95 -7.93
N LYS A 62 2.21 -11.43 -6.78
CA LYS A 62 2.43 -12.86 -6.49
C LYS A 62 1.19 -13.50 -5.86
N ILE A 63 0.20 -12.70 -5.48
CA ILE A 63 -1.01 -13.18 -4.80
C ILE A 63 -2.11 -13.37 -5.84
N PRO A 64 -2.69 -14.57 -5.94
CA PRO A 64 -3.82 -14.81 -6.83
C PRO A 64 -5.00 -13.91 -6.46
N TYR A 65 -5.69 -13.39 -7.46
CA TYR A 65 -6.90 -12.60 -7.24
C TYR A 65 -8.15 -13.29 -7.81
N VAL A 66 -9.32 -12.99 -7.25
CA VAL A 66 -10.61 -13.60 -7.62
C VAL A 66 -11.64 -12.52 -7.92
N LYS A 67 -12.10 -12.46 -9.18
CA LYS A 67 -13.26 -11.65 -9.58
C LYS A 67 -14.55 -12.38 -9.20
N ARG A 68 -15.45 -11.72 -8.47
CA ARG A 68 -16.67 -12.29 -7.89
C ARG A 68 -17.90 -11.46 -8.24
N LYS A 69 -19.04 -12.15 -8.37
CA LYS A 69 -20.35 -11.55 -8.69
C LYS A 69 -21.03 -10.95 -7.48
N SER A 70 -20.59 -11.33 -6.29
CA SER A 70 -21.18 -10.96 -5.00
C SER A 70 -20.09 -10.78 -3.95
N ASP A 71 -20.34 -9.87 -3.01
CA ASP A 71 -19.49 -9.64 -1.85
C ASP A 71 -19.60 -10.78 -0.82
N GLN A 72 -20.63 -11.61 -0.87
CA GLN A 72 -20.67 -12.86 -0.10
C GLN A 72 -19.59 -13.81 -0.61
N VAL A 73 -18.59 -14.11 0.22
CA VAL A 73 -17.50 -15.01 -0.17
C VAL A 73 -17.94 -16.47 0.01
N LYS A 74 -17.78 -17.25 -1.05
CA LYS A 74 -18.04 -18.69 -1.04
C LYS A 74 -16.80 -19.48 -1.45
N PHE A 75 -16.66 -20.64 -0.85
CA PHE A 75 -15.62 -21.61 -1.17
C PHE A 75 -16.22 -22.97 -1.42
N VAL A 76 -15.46 -23.78 -2.13
CA VAL A 76 -15.62 -25.22 -2.17
C VAL A 76 -14.36 -25.85 -1.57
N VAL A 77 -14.57 -26.67 -0.55
CA VAL A 77 -13.52 -27.53 0.00
C VAL A 77 -13.77 -28.94 -0.52
N TYR A 78 -12.77 -29.51 -1.19
CA TYR A 78 -12.80 -30.90 -1.64
C TYR A 78 -11.75 -31.70 -0.87
N THR A 79 -12.20 -32.51 0.10
CA THR A 79 -11.36 -33.23 1.06
C THR A 79 -12.07 -34.46 1.65
N SER A 80 -11.33 -35.53 1.91
CA SER A 80 -11.86 -36.78 2.46
C SER A 80 -12.15 -36.75 3.97
N GLY A 81 -11.73 -35.70 4.69
CA GLY A 81 -11.79 -35.62 6.15
C GLY A 81 -12.19 -34.24 6.67
N PHE A 82 -13.30 -33.69 6.17
CA PHE A 82 -13.74 -32.35 6.53
C PHE A 82 -14.15 -32.24 8.00
N HIS A 83 -13.52 -31.32 8.71
CA HIS A 83 -13.90 -30.90 10.06
C HIS A 83 -13.78 -29.37 10.14
N SER A 84 -14.88 -28.68 10.43
CA SER A 84 -14.95 -27.20 10.45
C SER A 84 -13.86 -26.57 11.32
N ASP A 85 -13.56 -27.18 12.45
CA ASP A 85 -12.64 -26.62 13.46
C ASP A 85 -11.18 -26.56 12.98
N ASN A 86 -10.86 -27.19 11.85
CA ASN A 86 -9.55 -27.13 11.21
C ASN A 86 -9.39 -25.95 10.24
N TYR A 87 -10.45 -25.16 10.02
CA TYR A 87 -10.45 -24.05 9.08
C TYR A 87 -10.55 -22.73 9.82
N ARG A 88 -9.74 -21.75 9.40
CA ARG A 88 -9.85 -20.37 9.85
C ARG A 88 -9.72 -19.42 8.67
N PHE A 89 -10.52 -18.38 8.68
CA PHE A 89 -10.53 -17.35 7.65
C PHE A 89 -10.29 -16.00 8.29
N GLU A 90 -9.30 -15.28 7.79
CA GLU A 90 -8.96 -13.93 8.25
C GLU A 90 -9.03 -12.98 7.05
N ILE A 91 -9.66 -11.83 7.22
CA ILE A 91 -9.73 -10.79 6.19
C ILE A 91 -8.87 -9.59 6.56
N ARG A 92 -8.28 -8.98 5.55
CA ARG A 92 -7.45 -7.78 5.68
C ARG A 92 -7.65 -6.85 4.49
N PRO A 93 -8.03 -5.59 4.68
CA PRO A 93 -8.03 -4.61 3.60
C PRO A 93 -6.61 -4.42 3.02
N ILE A 94 -6.49 -4.26 1.70
CA ILE A 94 -5.21 -4.01 1.01
C ILE A 94 -4.45 -2.80 1.55
N GLN A 95 -5.16 -1.90 2.22
CA GLN A 95 -4.70 -0.62 2.74
C GLN A 95 -3.91 -0.74 4.06
N THR A 96 -4.07 -1.83 4.80
CA THR A 96 -3.49 -2.00 6.14
C THR A 96 -2.67 -3.28 6.23
N THR A 97 -1.48 -3.22 6.80
CA THR A 97 -0.62 -4.40 7.03
C THR A 97 -0.85 -5.07 8.39
N ILE A 98 -1.64 -4.47 9.28
CA ILE A 98 -1.65 -4.87 10.70
C ILE A 98 -2.98 -5.52 11.11
N LYS A 99 -4.13 -5.00 10.65
CA LYS A 99 -5.43 -5.46 11.12
C LYS A 99 -5.89 -6.67 10.31
N MET A 100 -6.00 -7.82 10.97
CA MET A 100 -6.65 -9.02 10.45
C MET A 100 -7.87 -9.28 11.32
N ASP A 101 -9.04 -9.41 10.68
CA ASP A 101 -10.28 -9.75 11.36
C ASP A 101 -10.62 -11.20 11.03
N GLU A 102 -10.78 -12.04 12.04
CA GLU A 102 -11.26 -13.41 11.85
C GLU A 102 -12.75 -13.40 11.51
N VAL A 103 -13.15 -14.17 10.50
CA VAL A 103 -14.53 -14.21 10.01
C VAL A 103 -15.12 -15.59 10.23
N SER A 104 -16.29 -15.62 10.85
CA SER A 104 -17.07 -16.85 11.02
C SER A 104 -17.59 -17.36 9.68
N PHE A 105 -17.90 -18.65 9.62
CA PHE A 105 -18.41 -19.27 8.41
C PHE A 105 -19.39 -20.39 8.72
N SER A 106 -20.22 -20.66 7.73
CA SER A 106 -21.08 -21.83 7.69
C SER A 106 -20.61 -22.80 6.60
N ALA A 107 -20.79 -24.10 6.85
CA ALA A 107 -20.42 -25.15 5.91
C ALA A 107 -21.60 -26.10 5.69
N LYS A 108 -21.80 -26.52 4.43
CA LYS A 108 -22.80 -27.54 4.08
C LYS A 108 -22.22 -28.55 3.09
N PRO A 109 -22.59 -29.84 3.19
CA PRO A 109 -22.17 -30.83 2.21
C PRO A 109 -22.80 -30.53 0.84
N MET A 110 -22.07 -30.85 -0.22
CA MET A 110 -22.53 -30.79 -1.61
C MET A 110 -22.97 -32.18 -2.09
N SER A 111 -23.57 -32.26 -3.27
CA SER A 111 -24.04 -33.52 -3.86
C SER A 111 -22.90 -34.48 -4.22
N LYS A 112 -21.72 -33.95 -4.58
CA LYS A 112 -20.51 -34.75 -4.83
C LYS A 112 -19.85 -35.09 -3.49
N LYS A 113 -19.52 -36.37 -3.31
CA LYS A 113 -18.82 -36.88 -2.12
C LYS A 113 -17.57 -36.05 -1.83
N ASP A 114 -17.27 -35.87 -0.54
CA ASP A 114 -16.07 -35.18 -0.03
C ASP A 114 -16.03 -33.67 -0.38
N MET A 115 -17.12 -33.09 -0.89
CA MET A 115 -17.20 -31.67 -1.23
C MET A 115 -18.15 -30.92 -0.31
N TYR A 116 -17.70 -29.75 0.14
CA TYR A 116 -18.43 -28.89 1.06
C TYR A 116 -18.42 -27.45 0.53
N GLU A 117 -19.59 -26.80 0.52
CA GLU A 117 -19.68 -25.36 0.28
C GLU A 117 -19.50 -24.65 1.61
N ILE A 118 -18.50 -23.76 1.69
CA ILE A 118 -18.31 -22.83 2.80
C ILE A 118 -18.78 -21.45 2.37
N THR A 119 -19.53 -20.77 3.22
CA THR A 119 -19.92 -19.37 3.05
C THR A 119 -19.43 -18.59 4.27
N LEU A 120 -18.62 -17.54 4.05
CA LEU A 120 -18.32 -16.61 5.16
C LEU A 120 -19.60 -15.96 5.61
N ASP A 121 -19.80 -15.74 6.90
CA ASP A 121 -21.05 -15.18 7.41
C ASP A 121 -21.17 -13.68 7.10
N GLU A 122 -20.04 -13.00 6.92
CA GLU A 122 -19.98 -11.59 6.56
C GLU A 122 -19.76 -11.38 5.05
N SER A 123 -20.37 -10.32 4.52
CA SER A 123 -20.03 -9.82 3.18
C SER A 123 -18.67 -9.13 3.22
N VAL A 124 -17.78 -9.53 2.31
CA VAL A 124 -16.42 -8.98 2.22
C VAL A 124 -16.27 -8.25 0.91
N ALA A 125 -16.01 -6.95 0.97
CA ALA A 125 -15.83 -6.14 -0.21
C ALA A 125 -14.57 -6.53 -1.00
N ASN A 126 -14.56 -6.23 -2.30
CA ASN A 126 -13.32 -6.25 -3.07
C ASN A 126 -12.28 -5.27 -2.50
N GLY A 127 -11.01 -5.56 -2.74
CA GLY A 127 -9.88 -4.85 -2.13
C GLY A 127 -9.48 -5.41 -0.76
N ASN A 128 -10.07 -6.52 -0.34
CA ASN A 128 -9.62 -7.30 0.82
C ASN A 128 -8.79 -8.50 0.38
N MET A 129 -7.76 -8.81 1.15
CA MET A 129 -7.09 -10.09 1.18
C MET A 129 -7.85 -11.03 2.09
N LEU A 130 -8.02 -12.25 1.61
CA LEU A 130 -8.51 -13.35 2.38
C LEU A 130 -7.34 -14.31 2.66
N HIS A 131 -7.02 -14.45 3.93
CA HIS A 131 -6.10 -15.42 4.47
C HIS A 131 -6.90 -16.67 4.85
N ILE A 132 -6.44 -17.83 4.38
CA ILE A 132 -7.13 -19.11 4.53
C ILE A 132 -6.18 -20.07 5.23
N MET A 133 -6.52 -20.46 6.46
CA MET A 133 -5.83 -21.51 7.19
C MET A 133 -6.60 -22.81 7.03
N ALA A 134 -5.97 -23.81 6.42
CA ALA A 134 -6.63 -25.11 6.21
C ALA A 134 -5.65 -26.25 5.90
N PRO A 135 -5.99 -27.51 6.26
CA PRO A 135 -5.13 -28.67 6.05
C PRO A 135 -4.80 -28.97 4.59
N GLU A 136 -5.69 -28.62 3.65
CA GLU A 136 -5.49 -28.92 2.22
C GLU A 136 -4.47 -28.00 1.53
N ILE A 137 -4.00 -26.95 2.21
CA ILE A 137 -3.03 -26.00 1.67
C ILE A 137 -1.63 -26.46 2.06
N SER A 138 -0.84 -26.91 1.08
CA SER A 138 0.50 -27.43 1.35
C SER A 138 1.43 -26.37 1.97
N GLY A 139 2.39 -26.83 2.79
CA GLY A 139 3.31 -25.95 3.54
C GLY A 139 2.79 -25.67 4.95
N TYR A 140 2.59 -24.41 5.30
CA TYR A 140 2.15 -23.98 6.64
C TYR A 140 0.62 -23.94 6.80
N ASN A 141 -0.12 -24.75 6.02
CA ASN A 141 -1.59 -24.75 6.00
C ASN A 141 -2.19 -23.36 5.73
N MET A 142 -1.50 -22.51 4.96
CA MET A 142 -1.89 -21.09 4.78
C MET A 142 -1.83 -20.69 3.31
N GLY A 143 -2.93 -20.14 2.81
CA GLY A 143 -3.04 -19.51 1.51
C GLY A 143 -3.56 -18.07 1.63
N ILE A 144 -3.30 -17.26 0.59
CA ILE A 144 -3.82 -15.90 0.50
C ILE A 144 -4.42 -15.70 -0.89
N VAL A 145 -5.57 -15.03 -0.93
CA VAL A 145 -6.24 -14.62 -2.17
C VAL A 145 -6.69 -13.17 -2.05
N MET A 146 -6.46 -12.37 -3.09
CA MET A 146 -7.07 -11.05 -3.25
C MET A 146 -8.52 -11.18 -3.74
N LEU A 147 -9.46 -10.50 -3.07
CA LEU A 147 -10.85 -10.40 -3.52
C LEU A 147 -10.99 -9.18 -4.44
N GLY A 148 -11.40 -9.40 -5.70
CA GLY A 148 -11.43 -8.38 -6.75
C GLY A 148 -10.15 -8.34 -7.59
N ASN A 149 -10.08 -7.46 -8.59
CA ASN A 149 -8.84 -7.25 -9.34
C ASN A 149 -7.90 -6.35 -8.53
N THR A 150 -6.69 -6.83 -8.23
CA THR A 150 -5.75 -6.12 -7.36
C THR A 150 -5.37 -4.73 -7.87
N GLU A 151 -5.09 -4.61 -9.17
CA GLU A 151 -4.70 -3.33 -9.78
C GLU A 151 -5.82 -2.29 -9.71
N ASP A 152 -7.06 -2.69 -10.01
CA ASP A 152 -8.23 -1.82 -9.94
C ASP A 152 -8.48 -1.32 -8.50
N GLU A 153 -8.34 -2.20 -7.51
CA GLU A 153 -8.53 -1.86 -6.09
C GLU A 153 -7.39 -0.98 -5.55
N LEU A 154 -6.15 -1.17 -6.01
CA LEU A 154 -5.04 -0.26 -5.71
C LEU A 154 -5.32 1.14 -6.28
N VAL A 155 -5.76 1.22 -7.54
CA VAL A 155 -6.12 2.50 -8.17
C VAL A 155 -7.22 3.19 -7.36
N LYS A 156 -8.26 2.46 -6.95
CA LYS A 156 -9.35 3.00 -6.12
C LYS A 156 -8.83 3.53 -4.77
N TYR A 157 -7.97 2.77 -4.10
CA TYR A 157 -7.36 3.17 -2.83
C TYR A 157 -6.55 4.47 -2.98
N PHE A 158 -5.59 4.51 -3.91
CA PHE A 158 -4.71 5.67 -4.11
C PHE A 158 -5.42 6.87 -4.75
N SER A 159 -6.60 6.68 -5.33
CA SER A 159 -7.44 7.80 -5.81
C SER A 159 -8.07 8.62 -4.67
N ASN A 160 -8.10 8.07 -3.45
CA ASN A 160 -8.58 8.82 -2.29
C ASN A 160 -7.56 9.88 -1.86
N LYS A 161 -7.75 11.12 -2.31
CA LYS A 161 -6.88 12.27 -1.98
C LYS A 161 -6.95 12.72 -0.51
N LYS A 162 -7.77 12.06 0.32
CA LYS A 162 -7.90 12.34 1.76
C LYS A 162 -7.11 11.35 2.63
N LEU A 163 -6.31 10.46 2.03
CA LEU A 163 -5.44 9.58 2.83
C LEU A 163 -4.45 10.42 3.64
N ASP A 164 -4.28 10.04 4.90
CA ASP A 164 -3.36 10.68 5.81
C ASP A 164 -1.90 10.38 5.40
N ALA A 165 -0.98 11.29 5.73
CA ALA A 165 0.46 11.16 5.51
C ALA A 165 0.83 10.84 4.04
N ALA A 166 0.81 11.85 3.18
CA ALA A 166 1.12 11.72 1.76
C ALA A 166 2.51 11.09 1.50
N TYR A 167 3.48 11.30 2.40
CA TYR A 167 4.79 10.64 2.32
C TYR A 167 4.70 9.10 2.41
N ALA A 168 3.81 8.57 3.25
CA ALA A 168 3.61 7.13 3.42
C ALA A 168 2.83 6.56 2.23
N VAL A 169 1.79 7.28 1.79
CA VAL A 169 1.00 6.91 0.61
C VAL A 169 1.89 6.85 -0.64
N LYS A 170 2.78 7.84 -0.82
CA LYS A 170 3.80 7.83 -1.89
C LYS A 170 4.63 6.55 -1.84
N LYS A 171 5.16 6.17 -0.68
CA LYS A 171 5.98 4.96 -0.52
C LYS A 171 5.20 3.69 -0.89
N TYR A 172 3.97 3.53 -0.41
CA TYR A 172 3.15 2.36 -0.75
C TYR A 172 2.79 2.30 -2.24
N LEU A 173 2.62 3.46 -2.88
CA LEU A 173 2.41 3.53 -4.31
C LEU A 173 3.69 3.21 -5.11
N GLU A 174 4.88 3.56 -4.59
CA GLU A 174 6.17 3.16 -5.16
C GLU A 174 6.28 1.64 -5.13
N ASP A 175 6.06 1.02 -3.97
CA ASP A 175 6.05 -0.43 -3.80
C ASP A 175 5.01 -1.10 -4.72
N SER A 176 3.80 -0.53 -4.84
CA SER A 176 2.76 -1.04 -5.74
C SER A 176 3.17 -0.99 -7.22
N LEU A 177 3.95 0.02 -7.62
CA LEU A 177 4.49 0.12 -8.98
C LEU A 177 5.66 -0.83 -9.23
N GLU A 178 6.37 -1.30 -8.18
CA GLU A 178 7.30 -2.43 -8.33
C GLU A 178 6.56 -3.73 -8.70
N ALA A 179 5.40 -3.97 -8.08
CA ALA A 179 4.55 -5.11 -8.39
C ALA A 179 3.85 -4.99 -9.76
N TYR A 180 3.40 -3.77 -10.11
CA TYR A 180 2.60 -3.49 -11.30
C TYR A 180 3.20 -2.35 -12.15
N PRO A 181 4.38 -2.55 -12.75
CA PRO A 181 5.14 -1.47 -13.38
C PRO A 181 4.49 -0.88 -14.63
N GLU A 182 3.55 -1.56 -15.28
CA GLU A 182 2.88 -1.05 -16.49
C GLU A 182 1.53 -0.36 -16.22
N ASN A 183 1.10 -0.27 -14.95
CA ASN A 183 -0.19 0.34 -14.63
C ASN A 183 -0.17 1.87 -14.80
N LYS A 184 -0.79 2.36 -15.88
CA LYS A 184 -0.81 3.79 -16.23
C LYS A 184 -1.51 4.67 -15.18
N LYS A 185 -2.61 4.19 -14.60
CA LYS A 185 -3.37 4.96 -13.59
C LYS A 185 -2.58 5.13 -12.29
N LEU A 186 -1.86 4.08 -11.85
CA LEU A 186 -0.97 4.17 -10.69
C LEU A 186 0.20 5.14 -10.95
N LYS A 187 0.77 5.15 -12.16
CA LYS A 187 1.80 6.13 -12.56
C LYS A 187 1.26 7.57 -12.54
N GLU A 188 0.04 7.80 -13.01
CA GLU A 188 -0.61 9.12 -12.94
C GLU A 188 -0.83 9.58 -11.49
N LEU A 189 -1.29 8.68 -10.62
CA LEU A 189 -1.46 8.95 -9.19
C LEU A 189 -0.13 9.23 -8.50
N MET A 190 0.98 8.62 -8.96
CA MET A 190 2.31 8.88 -8.41
C MET A 190 2.73 10.34 -8.54
N VAL A 191 2.38 10.99 -9.65
CA VAL A 191 2.67 12.43 -9.86
C VAL A 191 1.97 13.27 -8.78
N TYR A 192 0.69 12.96 -8.52
CA TYR A 192 -0.08 13.65 -7.48
C TYR A 192 0.52 13.43 -6.09
N TRP A 193 0.74 12.17 -5.69
CA TRP A 193 1.24 11.84 -4.36
C TRP A 193 2.69 12.28 -4.12
N THR A 194 3.51 12.34 -5.17
CA THR A 194 4.85 12.94 -5.10
C THR A 194 4.77 14.43 -4.77
N LYS A 195 3.88 15.17 -5.45
CA LYS A 195 3.64 16.58 -5.13
C LYS A 195 3.06 16.75 -3.72
N ALA A 196 2.05 15.96 -3.36
CA ALA A 196 1.43 16.04 -2.03
C ALA A 196 2.44 15.77 -0.90
N ALA A 197 3.30 14.76 -1.06
CA ALA A 197 4.37 14.46 -0.10
C ALA A 197 5.41 15.59 -0.01
N SER A 198 5.75 16.23 -1.13
CA SER A 198 6.63 17.40 -1.15
C SER A 198 5.99 18.60 -0.45
N ASP A 199 4.72 18.88 -0.72
CA ASP A 199 3.96 19.99 -0.12
C ASP A 199 3.77 19.76 1.40
N GLU A 200 3.57 18.50 1.84
CA GLU A 200 3.53 18.13 3.26
C GLU A 200 4.89 18.36 3.93
N LYS A 201 5.98 17.95 3.28
CA LYS A 201 7.34 18.17 3.79
C LYS A 201 7.68 19.66 3.88
N ASP A 202 7.32 20.45 2.86
CA ASP A 202 7.46 21.92 2.84
C ASP A 202 6.79 22.55 4.07
N LYS A 203 5.50 22.26 4.28
CA LYS A 203 4.73 22.75 5.44
C LYS A 203 5.35 22.32 6.77
N ARG A 204 5.72 21.04 6.90
CA ARG A 204 6.32 20.51 8.12
C ARG A 204 7.66 21.18 8.41
N SER A 205 8.49 21.40 7.39
CA SER A 205 9.77 22.08 7.54
C SER A 205 9.59 23.55 7.94
N TYR A 206 8.59 24.24 7.41
CA TYR A 206 8.32 25.62 7.80
C TYR A 206 7.81 25.75 9.25
N LYS A 207 7.13 24.72 9.78
CA LYS A 207 6.68 24.71 11.18
C LYS A 207 7.83 24.95 12.18
N TYR A 208 9.04 24.47 11.90
CA TYR A 208 10.21 24.72 12.76
C TYR A 208 10.64 26.19 12.74
N VAL A 209 10.44 26.90 11.62
CA VAL A 209 10.64 28.35 11.54
C VAL A 209 9.62 29.07 12.42
N ASP A 210 8.34 28.68 12.36
CA ASP A 210 7.29 29.24 13.21
C ASP A 210 7.58 29.00 14.71
N GLU A 211 7.95 27.76 15.07
CA GLU A 211 8.33 27.41 16.45
C GLU A 211 9.51 28.25 16.96
N ALA A 212 10.58 28.39 16.17
CA ALA A 212 11.73 29.22 16.54
C ALA A 212 11.37 30.71 16.66
N TRP A 213 10.46 31.20 15.81
CA TRP A 213 9.98 32.59 15.85
C TRP A 213 9.16 32.86 17.11
N ASP A 214 8.28 31.94 17.49
CA ASP A 214 7.49 32.02 18.72
C ASP A 214 8.37 31.97 19.97
N GLU A 215 9.41 31.13 19.98
CA GLU A 215 10.40 31.12 21.05
C GLU A 215 11.12 32.47 21.19
N TYR A 216 11.49 33.11 20.07
CA TYR A 216 12.03 34.47 20.07
C TYR A 216 11.04 35.49 20.66
N ASN A 217 9.78 35.46 20.25
CA ASN A 217 8.77 36.41 20.72
C ASN A 217 8.48 36.26 22.22
N SER A 218 8.55 35.03 22.74
CA SER A 218 8.33 34.73 24.15
C SER A 218 9.52 35.09 25.06
N ALA A 219 10.72 35.24 24.50
CA ALA A 219 11.91 35.58 25.27
C ALA A 219 11.87 37.03 25.78
N THR A 220 12.24 37.25 27.04
CA THR A 220 12.18 38.58 27.68
C THR A 220 13.53 39.28 27.75
N LYS A 221 14.62 38.53 27.98
CA LYS A 221 15.97 39.09 28.14
C LYS A 221 16.65 39.29 26.79
N ILE A 222 17.32 40.43 26.59
CA ILE A 222 17.98 40.82 25.32
C ILE A 222 18.96 39.74 24.82
N HIS A 223 19.86 39.24 25.67
CA HIS A 223 20.81 38.18 25.26
C HIS A 223 20.11 36.87 24.85
N VAL A 224 18.98 36.53 25.48
CA VAL A 224 18.19 35.34 25.09
C VAL A 224 17.50 35.59 23.75
N LYS A 225 16.90 36.77 23.55
CA LYS A 225 16.31 37.15 22.27
C LYS A 225 17.33 37.07 21.13
N LEU A 226 18.53 37.59 21.34
CA LEU A 226 19.63 37.51 20.38
C LEU A 226 19.95 36.05 20.02
N SER A 227 20.10 35.18 21.01
CA SER A 227 20.33 33.74 20.77
C SER A 227 19.19 33.09 19.96
N ARG A 228 17.93 33.40 20.28
CA ARG A 228 16.76 32.83 19.57
C ARG A 228 16.63 33.35 18.15
N LEU A 229 16.95 34.62 17.89
CA LEU A 229 17.00 35.15 16.52
C LEU A 229 18.07 34.45 15.67
N LYS A 230 19.22 34.09 16.25
CA LYS A 230 20.24 33.28 15.54
C LYS A 230 19.71 31.89 15.18
N THR A 231 18.93 31.26 16.07
CA THR A 231 18.19 30.01 15.77
C THR A 231 17.19 30.20 14.65
N VAL A 232 16.35 31.25 14.70
CA VAL A 232 15.41 31.60 13.63
C VAL A 232 16.10 31.69 12.28
N VAL A 233 17.22 32.42 12.20
CA VAL A 233 17.99 32.55 10.94
C VAL A 233 18.49 31.19 10.46
N SER A 234 18.95 30.33 11.37
CA SER A 234 19.37 28.96 11.05
C SER A 234 18.23 28.12 10.48
N GLU A 235 17.06 28.11 11.13
CA GLU A 235 15.88 27.38 10.65
C GLU A 235 15.40 27.89 9.30
N ILE A 236 15.38 29.22 9.10
CA ILE A 236 15.03 29.81 7.80
C ILE A 236 16.04 29.41 6.71
N ASN A 237 17.33 29.40 7.01
CA ASN A 237 18.35 28.96 6.06
C ASN A 237 18.17 27.48 5.69
N GLY A 238 17.85 26.63 6.67
CA GLY A 238 17.52 25.23 6.45
C GLY A 238 16.30 25.07 5.53
N TYR A 239 15.22 25.78 5.84
CA TYR A 239 14.00 25.79 5.04
C TYR A 239 14.26 26.26 3.59
N LEU A 240 14.90 27.42 3.40
CA LEU A 240 15.16 27.98 2.07
C LEU A 240 16.16 27.16 1.25
N ARG A 241 17.06 26.42 1.89
CA ARG A 241 17.96 25.47 1.21
C ARG A 241 17.16 24.30 0.64
N ASP A 242 16.26 23.73 1.43
CA ASP A 242 15.51 22.53 1.04
C ASP A 242 14.30 22.88 0.15
N PHE A 243 13.74 24.08 0.31
CA PHE A 243 12.55 24.60 -0.38
C PHE A 243 12.76 26.04 -0.88
N PRO A 244 13.71 26.29 -1.80
CA PRO A 244 14.01 27.64 -2.30
C PRO A 244 12.84 28.30 -3.06
N LYS A 245 11.89 27.49 -3.55
CA LYS A 245 10.64 27.91 -4.19
C LYS A 245 9.42 27.34 -3.44
N GLY A 246 9.59 27.00 -2.16
CA GLY A 246 8.51 26.52 -1.30
C GLY A 246 7.40 27.54 -1.13
N SER A 247 6.25 27.07 -0.66
CA SER A 247 5.05 27.90 -0.47
C SER A 247 5.28 29.10 0.45
N MET A 248 6.21 28.98 1.40
CA MET A 248 6.55 30.03 2.37
C MET A 248 7.91 30.71 2.08
N ALA A 249 8.53 30.47 0.91
CA ALA A 249 9.88 30.99 0.62
C ALA A 249 9.98 32.53 0.64
N SER A 250 8.96 33.23 0.13
CA SER A 250 8.91 34.70 0.17
C SER A 250 8.83 35.21 1.61
N GLU A 251 7.94 34.63 2.41
CA GLU A 251 7.78 34.98 3.82
C GLU A 251 9.04 34.65 4.63
N ALA A 252 9.63 33.47 4.42
CA ALA A 252 10.89 33.07 5.05
C ALA A 252 12.00 34.09 4.75
N THR A 253 12.12 34.52 3.49
CA THR A 253 13.11 35.53 3.08
C THR A 253 12.89 36.86 3.80
N GLN A 254 11.64 37.31 3.90
CA GLN A 254 11.30 38.54 4.62
C GLN A 254 11.57 38.41 6.13
N ARG A 255 11.16 37.31 6.76
CA ARG A 255 11.43 37.04 8.19
C ARG A 255 12.93 36.96 8.47
N LYS A 256 13.73 36.41 7.56
CA LYS A 256 15.20 36.39 7.69
C LYS A 256 15.78 37.79 7.70
N LYS A 257 15.33 38.66 6.79
CA LYS A 257 15.75 40.07 6.77
C LYS A 257 15.42 40.75 8.10
N THR A 258 14.18 40.60 8.58
CA THR A 258 13.76 41.15 9.87
C THR A 258 14.58 40.59 11.05
N ALA A 259 14.88 39.29 11.05
CA ALA A 259 15.69 38.68 12.10
C ALA A 259 17.12 39.25 12.12
N LEU A 260 17.74 39.43 10.96
CA LEU A 260 19.08 40.01 10.85
C LEU A 260 19.13 41.46 11.32
N GLU A 261 18.16 42.29 10.92
CA GLU A 261 18.04 43.67 11.40
C GLU A 261 17.88 43.74 12.93
N LYS A 262 17.09 42.83 13.52
CA LYS A 262 16.90 42.74 14.97
C LYS A 262 18.14 42.23 15.71
N ILE A 263 18.92 41.34 15.09
CA ILE A 263 20.21 40.89 15.64
C ILE A 263 21.16 42.07 15.76
N GLU A 264 21.30 42.88 14.71
CA GLU A 264 22.14 44.07 14.71
C GLU A 264 21.71 45.08 15.79
N GLU A 265 20.39 45.35 15.92
CA GLU A 265 19.86 46.20 16.99
C GLU A 265 20.23 45.69 18.39
N TYR A 266 20.14 44.39 18.64
CA TYR A 266 20.41 43.83 19.98
C TYR A 266 21.89 43.69 20.29
N GLU A 267 22.75 43.51 19.29
CA GLU A 267 24.21 43.45 19.47
C GLU A 267 24.78 44.80 19.92
N VAL A 268 24.14 45.93 19.55
CA VAL A 268 24.54 47.27 20.01
C VAL A 268 24.12 47.55 21.47
N LEU A 269 23.15 46.80 22.00
CA LEU A 269 22.60 46.97 23.34
C LEU A 269 23.26 46.09 24.41
N LEU A 270 24.20 45.23 24.02
CA LEU A 270 24.95 44.31 24.88
C LEU A 270 26.38 44.79 25.10
#